data_AF-A0AAT9FIF0-F1
#
_entry.id   AF-A0AAT9FIF0-F1
#
_cell.length_a   1.000
_cell.length_b   1.000
_cell.length_c   1.000
_cell.angle_alpha   90.00
_cell.angle_beta   90.00
_cell.angle_gamma   90.00
#
_symmetry.space_group_name_H-M   'P 1'
#
loop_
_entity.id
_entity.type
_entity.pdbx_description
1 polymer ?
#
loop_
_entity_poly.entity_id
_entity_poly.type
_entity_poly.pdbx_seq_one_letter_code
_entity_poly.pdbx_strand_id
1 'polypeptide(L)'
;MPPHPHRTSAGHLLHGLLMGTLCLSPCSATAAEEVKKPPLASALLSNGNKLSGNRISVENGHLTVESDQLQKPAKLKLDQVLSLQFVHPPLERPEGLEALLNFQPGFRMRTADSLAGELLSINKDSVVFKTNDTGTKTIKRTFISSIETLQTGENYYRGPNSALEWGINADNTSWMFTRNHLNSLSNGGIGRDIKLAEKSHVSFQARWETSMRFRLHLYSSDHNDDSPDANYDLNFNRSYVYLRTRGKIDANGGSIASGGRWTQLNLPREITKAKFDIYTDRKTGKIILYIDNLKTAELDSQSPDPRNLGTGIRFIAEERYPIKISDITIRPWDGVSIPTQPAPGAAPKQQHPFLFSTDGKIHAFTALKKENKDYVITSPDKTTNRFQAVDVIKMVLPPTEAEQPKKFINDIRVQFQHGGQMTLQLNNISDGKLHGHSKLLGDLTYDLRAFSLIDFNIYDHKYDKLRENKQ
;
A
#
# COMPACT_ATOMS: atom_id res chain seq x y z
N MET A 1 58.41 -9.11 -65.86
CA MET A 1 57.98 -9.98 -66.98
C MET A 1 56.47 -10.18 -66.86
N PRO A 2 55.66 -9.79 -67.87
CA PRO A 2 54.23 -10.10 -67.94
C PRO A 2 54.00 -11.48 -68.61
N PRO A 3 52.77 -12.01 -68.66
CA PRO A 3 51.89 -11.64 -69.77
C PRO A 3 50.42 -11.33 -69.41
N HIS A 4 49.83 -10.50 -70.27
CA HIS A 4 48.40 -10.20 -70.52
C HIS A 4 47.88 -11.11 -71.68
N PRO A 5 46.69 -10.92 -72.30
CA PRO A 5 45.38 -10.37 -71.89
C PRO A 5 44.17 -11.24 -72.37
N HIS A 6 42.92 -10.76 -72.20
CA HIS A 6 41.87 -10.53 -73.24
C HIS A 6 40.59 -10.01 -72.52
N ARG A 7 40.06 -8.80 -72.76
CA ARG A 7 39.12 -8.35 -73.85
C ARG A 7 37.98 -9.36 -74.09
N THR A 8 36.68 -9.04 -74.17
CA THR A 8 35.89 -7.77 -74.23
C THR A 8 34.41 -8.13 -73.83
N SER A 9 33.37 -7.28 -73.76
CA SER A 9 33.07 -5.92 -74.26
C SER A 9 32.24 -5.09 -73.25
N ALA A 10 31.41 -4.14 -73.71
CA ALA A 10 30.47 -3.34 -72.90
C ALA A 10 29.00 -3.70 -73.16
N GLY A 11 28.11 -3.35 -72.23
CA GLY A 11 26.65 -3.38 -72.38
C GLY A 11 25.99 -2.50 -71.31
N HIS A 12 25.40 -1.37 -71.71
CA HIS A 12 24.70 -0.46 -70.79
C HIS A 12 23.39 -1.08 -70.27
N LEU A 13 23.09 -0.85 -69.00
CA LEU A 13 21.72 -0.69 -68.52
C LEU A 13 21.71 0.27 -67.33
N LEU A 14 20.97 1.37 -67.47
CA LEU A 14 20.65 2.28 -66.37
C LEU A 14 19.94 1.50 -65.25
N HIS A 15 20.26 1.82 -63.99
CA HIS A 15 19.28 2.16 -62.96
C HIS A 15 20.00 3.00 -61.89
N GLY A 16 19.38 4.10 -61.47
CA GLY A 16 20.04 5.10 -60.62
C GLY A 16 20.22 4.64 -59.17
N LEU A 17 21.45 4.72 -58.67
CA LEU A 17 21.74 4.55 -57.25
C LEU A 17 21.45 5.87 -56.51
N LEU A 18 20.32 5.95 -55.80
CA LEU A 18 20.01 7.10 -54.96
C LEU A 18 20.96 7.16 -53.75
N MET A 19 21.32 8.36 -53.29
CA MET A 19 22.15 8.54 -52.10
C MET A 19 21.52 7.87 -50.87
N GLY A 20 22.28 6.96 -50.24
CA GLY A 20 21.93 6.37 -48.95
C GLY A 20 22.19 7.34 -47.81
N THR A 21 21.27 8.28 -47.57
CA THR A 21 21.26 9.06 -46.33
C THR A 21 20.82 8.16 -45.18
N LEU A 22 21.69 7.91 -44.19
CA LEU A 22 21.29 7.23 -42.96
C LEU A 22 20.32 8.11 -42.17
N CYS A 23 19.01 7.91 -42.37
CA CYS A 23 18.01 8.36 -41.42
C CYS A 23 18.06 7.46 -40.18
N LEU A 24 18.72 7.95 -39.13
CA LEU A 24 18.57 7.44 -37.77
C LEU A 24 17.13 7.72 -37.31
N SER A 25 16.23 6.76 -37.52
CA SER A 25 14.88 6.79 -36.96
C SER A 25 14.95 6.75 -35.43
N PRO A 26 14.40 7.73 -34.70
CA PRO A 26 14.25 7.62 -33.25
C PRO A 26 13.21 6.53 -32.96
N CYS A 27 13.66 5.43 -32.36
CA CYS A 27 12.76 4.42 -31.81
C CYS A 27 12.08 5.01 -30.56
N SER A 28 10.92 5.64 -30.75
CA SER A 28 10.15 6.30 -29.70
C SER A 28 8.67 5.93 -29.79
N ALA A 29 8.41 4.61 -29.75
CA ALA A 29 7.07 4.03 -29.87
C ALA A 29 6.92 2.77 -29.00
N THR A 30 7.18 2.90 -27.68
CA THR A 30 7.02 1.78 -26.72
C THR A 30 6.30 2.14 -25.41
N ALA A 31 6.05 3.42 -25.11
CA ALA A 31 5.36 3.83 -23.87
C ALA A 31 3.84 4.03 -24.00
N ALA A 32 3.34 4.35 -25.20
CA ALA A 32 1.94 4.77 -25.38
C ALA A 32 0.94 3.63 -25.62
N GLU A 33 1.40 2.42 -25.97
CA GLU A 33 0.54 1.33 -26.43
C GLU A 33 0.17 0.31 -25.34
N GLU A 34 0.98 0.20 -24.27
CA GLU A 34 0.67 -0.64 -23.10
C GLU A 34 -0.56 -0.17 -22.31
N VAL A 35 -0.96 1.09 -22.46
CA VAL A 35 -2.04 1.74 -21.70
C VAL A 35 -3.45 1.23 -22.08
N LYS A 36 -3.59 0.42 -23.14
CA LYS A 36 -4.89 0.01 -23.72
C LYS A 36 -5.33 -1.43 -23.49
N LYS A 37 -4.52 -2.31 -22.88
CA LYS A 37 -4.99 -3.66 -22.55
C LYS A 37 -5.82 -3.63 -21.25
N PRO A 38 -7.09 -4.08 -21.26
CA PRO A 38 -7.87 -4.18 -20.04
C PRO A 38 -7.20 -5.12 -19.02
N PRO A 39 -7.33 -4.85 -17.72
CA PRO A 39 -6.61 -5.59 -16.69
C PRO A 39 -7.08 -7.05 -16.62
N LEU A 40 -6.13 -7.98 -16.48
CA LEU A 40 -6.46 -9.39 -16.23
C LEU A 40 -7.24 -9.48 -14.91
N ALA A 41 -8.46 -10.02 -14.99
CA ALA A 41 -9.36 -10.16 -13.86
C ALA A 41 -9.59 -11.64 -13.55
N SER A 42 -9.55 -11.99 -12.26
CA SER A 42 -9.89 -13.31 -11.75
C SER A 42 -11.15 -13.21 -10.89
N ALA A 43 -12.26 -13.75 -11.39
CA ALA A 43 -13.51 -13.90 -10.66
C ALA A 43 -13.43 -15.09 -9.70
N LEU A 44 -13.74 -14.88 -8.41
CA LEU A 44 -14.02 -15.94 -7.44
C LEU A 44 -15.53 -16.15 -7.36
N LEU A 45 -15.98 -17.40 -7.42
CA LEU A 45 -17.40 -17.78 -7.44
C LEU A 45 -17.87 -18.33 -6.08
N SER A 46 -19.19 -18.34 -5.88
CA SER A 46 -19.87 -18.82 -4.65
C SER A 46 -19.59 -20.29 -4.31
N ASN A 47 -19.24 -21.10 -5.32
CA ASN A 47 -18.80 -22.50 -5.20
C ASN A 47 -17.28 -22.66 -5.02
N GLY A 48 -16.54 -21.56 -4.82
CA GLY A 48 -15.08 -21.54 -4.65
C GLY A 48 -14.26 -21.72 -5.93
N ASN A 49 -14.90 -21.86 -7.10
CA ASN A 49 -14.19 -21.92 -8.38
C ASN A 49 -13.66 -20.53 -8.75
N LYS A 50 -12.60 -20.48 -9.55
CA LYS A 50 -12.03 -19.24 -10.11
C LYS A 50 -12.16 -19.24 -11.63
N LEU A 51 -12.45 -18.09 -12.22
CA LEU A 51 -12.45 -17.88 -13.67
C LEU A 51 -11.66 -16.61 -14.01
N SER A 52 -10.62 -16.75 -14.83
CA SER A 52 -9.77 -15.63 -15.25
C SER A 52 -10.07 -15.22 -16.69
N GLY A 53 -10.06 -13.91 -16.96
CA GLY A 53 -10.29 -13.35 -18.29
C GLY A 53 -9.66 -11.98 -18.48
N ASN A 54 -9.40 -11.65 -19.74
CA ASN A 54 -8.75 -10.42 -20.17
C ASN A 54 -9.73 -9.25 -20.27
N ARG A 55 -11.03 -9.53 -20.41
CA ARG A 55 -12.10 -8.53 -20.44
C ARG A 55 -13.25 -8.95 -19.55
N ILE A 56 -13.82 -7.97 -18.86
CA ILE A 56 -15.00 -8.14 -18.03
C ILE A 56 -16.01 -7.02 -18.28
N SER A 57 -17.28 -7.32 -18.15
CA SER A 57 -18.36 -6.33 -18.05
C SER A 57 -19.41 -6.79 -17.04
N VAL A 58 -20.11 -5.85 -16.41
CA VAL A 58 -21.22 -6.14 -15.49
C VAL A 58 -22.43 -5.33 -15.91
N GLU A 59 -23.47 -6.02 -16.35
CA GLU A 59 -24.72 -5.42 -16.81
C GLU A 59 -25.90 -6.28 -16.37
N ASN A 60 -27.02 -5.65 -16.02
CA ASN A 60 -28.30 -6.33 -15.75
C ASN A 60 -28.17 -7.53 -14.78
N GLY A 61 -27.39 -7.36 -13.71
CA GLY A 61 -27.14 -8.40 -12.70
C GLY A 61 -26.28 -9.58 -13.16
N HIS A 62 -25.53 -9.45 -14.25
CA HIS A 62 -24.64 -10.49 -14.77
C HIS A 62 -23.22 -9.96 -14.99
N LEU A 63 -22.23 -10.76 -14.62
CA LEU A 63 -20.83 -10.61 -15.03
C LEU A 63 -20.61 -11.37 -16.34
N THR A 64 -20.04 -10.71 -17.34
CA THR A 64 -19.50 -11.36 -18.54
C THR A 64 -17.98 -11.40 -18.44
N VAL A 65 -17.36 -12.54 -18.77
CA VAL A 65 -15.90 -12.73 -18.77
C VAL A 65 -15.47 -13.26 -20.15
N GLU A 66 -14.61 -12.52 -20.84
CA GLU A 66 -13.94 -12.98 -22.07
C GLU A 66 -12.52 -13.45 -21.73
N SER A 67 -12.13 -14.61 -22.25
CA SER A 67 -10.85 -15.25 -21.97
C SER A 67 -10.45 -16.13 -23.14
N ASP A 68 -9.18 -16.13 -23.51
CA ASP A 68 -8.66 -16.95 -24.63
C ASP A 68 -8.75 -18.46 -24.35
N GLN A 69 -9.01 -18.82 -23.08
CA GLN A 69 -9.26 -20.19 -22.61
C GLN A 69 -10.73 -20.63 -22.77
N LEU A 70 -11.62 -19.76 -23.26
CA LEU A 70 -13.05 -20.03 -23.44
C LEU A 70 -13.45 -19.92 -24.90
N GLN A 71 -14.25 -20.89 -25.39
CA GLN A 71 -14.79 -20.84 -26.76
C GLN A 71 -15.77 -19.67 -26.99
N LYS A 72 -16.41 -19.17 -25.92
CA LYS A 72 -17.37 -18.06 -25.91
C LYS A 72 -17.29 -17.34 -24.56
N PRO A 73 -17.63 -16.04 -24.47
CA PRO A 73 -17.69 -15.32 -23.20
C PRO A 73 -18.58 -16.03 -22.18
N ALA A 74 -18.08 -16.20 -20.95
CA ALA A 74 -18.85 -16.80 -19.86
C ALA A 74 -19.77 -15.73 -19.25
N LYS A 75 -21.07 -16.02 -19.15
CA LYS A 75 -22.05 -15.15 -18.49
C LYS A 75 -22.49 -15.76 -17.16
N LEU A 76 -22.21 -15.03 -16.08
CA LEU A 76 -22.38 -15.48 -14.69
C LEU A 76 -23.38 -14.55 -13.99
N LYS A 77 -24.27 -15.09 -13.16
CA LYS A 77 -25.13 -14.26 -12.29
C LYS A 77 -24.28 -13.60 -11.22
N LEU A 78 -24.48 -12.30 -10.99
CA LEU A 78 -23.67 -11.53 -10.05
C LEU A 78 -23.85 -11.97 -8.59
N ASP A 79 -24.98 -12.60 -8.25
CA ASP A 79 -25.24 -13.22 -6.94
C ASP A 79 -24.37 -14.47 -6.67
N GLN A 80 -23.77 -15.07 -7.72
CA GLN A 80 -22.81 -16.18 -7.63
C GLN A 80 -21.35 -15.71 -7.75
N VAL A 81 -21.10 -14.43 -8.00
CA VAL A 81 -19.75 -13.86 -8.00
C VAL A 81 -19.44 -13.32 -6.61
N LEU A 82 -18.33 -13.73 -6.02
CA LEU A 82 -17.88 -13.22 -4.73
C LEU A 82 -16.94 -12.03 -4.90
N SER A 83 -15.97 -12.11 -5.80
CA SER A 83 -15.03 -11.01 -6.03
C SER A 83 -14.38 -11.05 -7.41
N LEU A 84 -13.89 -9.90 -7.87
CA LEU A 84 -12.96 -9.74 -9.00
C LEU A 84 -11.62 -9.24 -8.47
N GLN A 85 -10.58 -10.07 -8.52
CA GLN A 85 -9.20 -9.67 -8.25
C GLN A 85 -8.54 -9.23 -9.56
N PHE A 86 -7.93 -8.06 -9.57
CA PHE A 86 -7.22 -7.53 -10.74
C PHE A 86 -5.71 -7.73 -10.62
N VAL A 87 -5.06 -8.01 -11.76
CA VAL A 87 -3.61 -8.11 -11.89
C VAL A 87 -3.17 -7.26 -13.08
N HIS A 88 -2.48 -6.17 -12.79
CA HIS A 88 -1.84 -5.27 -13.76
C HIS A 88 -0.81 -4.41 -13.02
N PRO A 89 0.09 -3.72 -13.75
CA PRO A 89 1.02 -2.76 -13.14
C PRO A 89 0.26 -1.68 -12.35
N PRO A 90 0.84 -1.16 -11.25
CA PRO A 90 0.28 -0.01 -10.55
C PRO A 90 0.18 1.18 -11.50
N LEU A 91 -0.93 1.93 -11.43
CA LEU A 91 -0.99 3.25 -12.07
C LEU A 91 0.10 4.15 -11.49
N GLU A 92 0.58 5.12 -12.28
CA GLU A 92 1.47 6.16 -11.76
C GLU A 92 0.74 6.97 -10.69
N ARG A 93 1.24 6.90 -9.46
CA ARG A 93 0.74 7.70 -8.35
C ARG A 93 1.35 9.10 -8.46
N PRO A 94 0.57 10.18 -8.33
CA PRO A 94 1.13 11.53 -8.24
C PRO A 94 2.15 11.62 -7.09
N GLU A 95 3.33 12.15 -7.40
CA GLU A 95 4.34 12.44 -6.37
C GLU A 95 3.90 13.59 -5.46
N GLY A 96 4.25 13.48 -4.18
CA GLY A 96 4.06 14.52 -3.19
C GLY A 96 3.13 14.11 -2.05
N LEU A 97 2.19 14.98 -1.71
CA LEU A 97 1.36 14.83 -0.52
C LEU A 97 -0.10 14.58 -0.88
N GLU A 98 -0.52 13.33 -0.68
CA GLU A 98 -1.93 12.95 -0.59
C GLU A 98 -2.42 13.05 0.87
N ALA A 99 -3.71 12.86 1.08
CA ALA A 99 -4.31 12.62 2.38
C ALA A 99 -5.33 11.48 2.26
N LEU A 100 -5.40 10.63 3.26
CA LEU A 100 -6.37 9.57 3.42
C LEU A 100 -7.52 10.07 4.29
N LEU A 101 -8.68 10.29 3.69
CA LEU A 101 -9.91 10.49 4.43
C LEU A 101 -10.40 9.13 4.93
N ASN A 102 -10.56 8.99 6.24
CA ASN A 102 -11.20 7.85 6.87
C ASN A 102 -12.64 8.23 7.22
N PHE A 103 -13.60 7.43 6.77
CA PHE A 103 -15.02 7.69 7.04
C PHE A 103 -15.46 7.09 8.39
N GLN A 104 -16.60 7.54 8.89
CA GLN A 104 -17.28 6.91 10.02
C GLN A 104 -17.72 5.49 9.61
N PRO A 105 -17.51 4.46 10.45
CA PRO A 105 -17.91 3.10 10.11
C PRO A 105 -19.43 2.99 9.99
N GLY A 106 -19.91 2.40 8.90
CA GLY A 106 -21.33 2.08 8.75
C GLY A 106 -21.79 0.99 9.72
N PHE A 107 -23.08 0.99 10.07
CA PHE A 107 -23.66 0.03 11.01
C PHE A 107 -23.32 -1.43 10.68
N ARG A 108 -22.68 -2.13 11.60
CA ARG A 108 -22.20 -3.52 11.43
C ARG A 108 -21.25 -3.73 10.23
N MET A 109 -20.53 -2.71 9.78
CA MET A 109 -19.40 -2.90 8.85
C MET A 109 -18.15 -3.24 9.65
N ARG A 110 -17.42 -4.30 9.25
CA ARG A 110 -16.18 -4.74 9.92
C ARG A 110 -15.01 -3.75 9.75
N THR A 111 -15.10 -2.87 8.76
CA THR A 111 -14.06 -1.92 8.33
C THR A 111 -14.72 -0.65 7.81
N ALA A 112 -14.18 0.52 8.14
CA ALA A 112 -14.60 1.77 7.55
C ALA A 112 -14.13 1.89 6.09
N ASP A 113 -14.81 2.73 5.32
CA ASP A 113 -14.32 3.17 4.01
C ASP A 113 -13.21 4.23 4.20
N SER A 114 -12.30 4.33 3.23
CA SER A 114 -11.26 5.36 3.18
C SER A 114 -10.83 5.68 1.75
N LEU A 115 -10.46 6.93 1.50
CA LEU A 115 -10.19 7.47 0.17
C LEU A 115 -8.93 8.36 0.16
N ALA A 116 -8.04 8.13 -0.80
CA ALA A 116 -6.82 8.91 -1.02
C ALA A 116 -7.01 9.99 -2.11
N GLY A 117 -6.13 11.00 -2.11
CA GLY A 117 -6.23 12.20 -2.95
C GLY A 117 -5.76 13.46 -2.24
N GLU A 118 -6.05 14.63 -2.80
CA GLU A 118 -5.56 15.93 -2.35
C GLU A 118 -6.57 16.64 -1.41
N LEU A 119 -6.16 16.95 -0.18
CA LEU A 119 -6.95 17.77 0.75
C LEU A 119 -6.88 19.26 0.36
N LEU A 120 -8.03 19.87 0.08
CA LEU A 120 -8.13 21.27 -0.33
C LEU A 120 -8.61 22.20 0.79
N SER A 121 -9.62 21.80 1.57
CA SER A 121 -10.05 22.56 2.75
C SER A 121 -10.89 21.74 3.74
N ILE A 122 -10.93 22.22 4.99
CA ILE A 122 -11.79 21.73 6.07
C ILE A 122 -12.47 22.94 6.70
N ASN A 123 -13.76 22.82 7.00
CA ASN A 123 -14.50 23.75 7.86
C ASN A 123 -15.46 22.96 8.76
N LYS A 124 -16.25 23.69 9.58
CA LYS A 124 -17.20 23.08 10.53
C LYS A 124 -18.25 22.15 9.89
N ASP A 125 -18.60 22.35 8.62
CA ASP A 125 -19.70 21.68 7.93
C ASP A 125 -19.21 20.62 6.91
N SER A 126 -18.02 20.84 6.32
CA SER A 126 -17.56 20.12 5.14
C SER A 126 -16.04 19.99 5.03
N VAL A 127 -15.61 19.00 4.25
CA VAL A 127 -14.24 18.81 3.75
C VAL A 127 -14.30 18.84 2.23
N VAL A 128 -13.43 19.65 1.61
CA VAL A 128 -13.26 19.69 0.15
C VAL A 128 -11.99 18.91 -0.20
N PHE A 129 -12.15 17.94 -1.08
CA PHE A 129 -11.15 16.91 -1.35
C PHE A 129 -11.14 16.57 -2.84
N LYS A 130 -9.95 16.45 -3.44
CA LYS A 130 -9.79 16.16 -4.86
C LYS A 130 -9.18 14.78 -5.05
N THR A 131 -9.98 13.87 -5.58
CA THR A 131 -9.53 12.54 -6.02
C THR A 131 -8.84 12.65 -7.38
N ASN A 132 -7.91 11.73 -7.66
CA ASN A 132 -7.23 11.66 -8.95
C ASN A 132 -8.23 11.30 -10.08
N ASP A 133 -9.17 10.38 -9.82
CA ASP A 133 -10.07 9.83 -10.84
C ASP A 133 -11.41 10.57 -10.99
N THR A 134 -11.97 11.14 -9.91
CA THR A 134 -13.33 11.73 -9.89
C THR A 134 -13.35 13.23 -9.60
N GLY A 135 -12.18 13.86 -9.61
CA GLY A 135 -12.01 15.30 -9.39
C GLY A 135 -12.35 15.75 -7.97
N THR A 136 -12.73 17.02 -7.85
CA THR A 136 -13.07 17.68 -6.57
C THR A 136 -14.46 17.29 -6.09
N LYS A 137 -14.55 16.87 -4.83
CA LYS A 137 -15.75 16.47 -4.11
C LYS A 137 -15.85 17.26 -2.80
N THR A 138 -17.07 17.68 -2.45
CA THR A 138 -17.38 18.30 -1.16
C THR A 138 -18.13 17.30 -0.31
N ILE A 139 -17.56 16.93 0.83
CA ILE A 139 -18.06 15.86 1.70
C ILE A 139 -18.53 16.49 3.01
N LYS A 140 -19.71 16.12 3.50
CA LYS A 140 -20.19 16.60 4.80
C LYS A 140 -19.30 16.06 5.92
N ARG A 141 -18.81 16.95 6.79
CA ARG A 141 -17.82 16.64 7.84
C ARG A 141 -18.32 15.56 8.83
N THR A 142 -19.64 15.43 9.02
CA THR A 142 -20.27 14.40 9.85
C THR A 142 -19.94 12.96 9.44
N PHE A 143 -19.55 12.72 8.18
CA PHE A 143 -19.14 11.40 7.67
C PHE A 143 -17.66 11.06 7.90
N ILE A 144 -16.81 12.00 8.32
CA ILE A 144 -15.36 11.79 8.43
C ILE A 144 -14.99 11.54 9.89
N SER A 145 -14.06 10.61 10.13
CA SER A 145 -13.54 10.28 11.47
C SER A 145 -12.14 10.88 11.69
N SER A 146 -11.27 10.76 10.69
CA SER A 146 -9.92 11.29 10.70
C SER A 146 -9.39 11.48 9.29
N ILE A 147 -8.37 12.32 9.16
CA ILE A 147 -7.60 12.47 7.93
C ILE A 147 -6.14 12.18 8.28
N GLU A 148 -5.48 11.32 7.52
CA GLU A 148 -4.06 11.00 7.69
C GLU A 148 -3.30 11.47 6.47
N THR A 149 -2.20 12.18 6.67
CA THR A 149 -1.48 12.81 5.55
C THR A 149 -0.48 11.80 5.00
N LEU A 150 -0.62 11.49 3.70
CA LEU A 150 0.11 10.43 3.00
C LEU A 150 1.18 11.07 2.12
N GLN A 151 2.43 11.04 2.57
CA GLN A 151 3.55 11.43 1.73
C GLN A 151 3.95 10.26 0.82
N THR A 152 4.17 10.55 -0.46
CA THR A 152 4.60 9.61 -1.50
C THR A 152 5.99 10.01 -2.01
N GLY A 153 6.73 9.05 -2.56
CA GLY A 153 8.10 9.25 -3.05
C GLY A 153 9.12 8.30 -2.41
N GLU A 154 10.40 8.56 -2.65
CA GLU A 154 11.50 7.75 -2.11
C GLU A 154 11.48 7.72 -0.57
N ASN A 155 11.82 6.56 0.01
CA ASN A 155 11.77 6.29 1.46
C ASN A 155 10.36 6.24 2.10
N TYR A 156 9.28 6.46 1.33
CA TYR A 156 7.90 6.33 1.79
C TYR A 156 7.21 5.12 1.15
N TYR A 157 6.41 4.42 1.95
CA TYR A 157 5.61 3.30 1.44
C TYR A 157 4.34 3.07 2.24
N ARG A 158 3.29 2.59 1.56
CA ARG A 158 2.03 2.12 2.15
C ARG A 158 1.50 0.92 1.38
N GLY A 159 1.18 -0.18 2.06
CA GLY A 159 0.59 -1.38 1.46
C GLY A 159 0.43 -2.52 2.47
N PRO A 160 0.47 -3.79 2.04
CA PRO A 160 0.61 -4.27 0.67
C PRO A 160 -0.66 -4.02 -0.15
N ASN A 161 -0.52 -3.71 -1.42
CA ASN A 161 -1.61 -3.42 -2.37
C ASN A 161 -1.62 -4.39 -3.57
N SER A 162 -0.52 -5.10 -3.85
CA SER A 162 -0.46 -6.14 -4.88
C SER A 162 0.54 -7.26 -4.57
N ALA A 163 0.47 -8.36 -5.34
CA ALA A 163 1.46 -9.44 -5.31
C ALA A 163 2.79 -9.03 -5.96
N LEU A 164 2.71 -8.36 -7.13
CA LEU A 164 3.85 -7.99 -7.97
C LEU A 164 4.85 -7.12 -7.23
N GLU A 165 4.35 -6.18 -6.43
CA GLU A 165 5.20 -5.19 -5.74
C GLU A 165 6.09 -5.79 -4.64
N TRP A 166 5.84 -7.04 -4.25
CA TRP A 166 6.60 -7.81 -3.25
C TRP A 166 7.33 -9.02 -3.86
N GLY A 167 7.41 -9.10 -5.19
CA GLY A 167 8.04 -10.23 -5.87
C GLY A 167 7.33 -11.57 -5.68
N ILE A 168 6.02 -11.56 -5.36
CA ILE A 168 5.22 -12.80 -5.37
C ILE A 168 4.92 -13.15 -6.83
N ASN A 169 5.47 -14.27 -7.27
CA ASN A 169 5.35 -14.84 -8.60
C ASN A 169 5.25 -16.38 -8.50
N ALA A 170 5.37 -17.10 -9.62
CA ALA A 170 5.31 -18.56 -9.63
C ALA A 170 6.47 -19.24 -8.86
N ASP A 171 7.61 -18.57 -8.71
CA ASP A 171 8.82 -19.11 -8.08
C ASP A 171 8.83 -18.88 -6.56
N ASN A 172 8.19 -17.80 -6.06
CA ASN A 172 8.01 -17.55 -4.63
C ASN A 172 6.65 -18.08 -4.13
N THR A 173 6.59 -19.38 -3.88
CA THR A 173 5.41 -20.05 -3.31
C THR A 173 5.33 -19.97 -1.77
N SER A 174 6.32 -19.34 -1.10
CA SER A 174 6.38 -19.29 0.36
C SER A 174 5.44 -18.24 0.98
N TRP A 175 4.96 -17.29 0.15
CA TRP A 175 4.01 -16.25 0.53
C TRP A 175 2.93 -16.04 -0.55
N MET A 176 1.73 -15.66 -0.11
CA MET A 176 0.62 -15.29 -0.99
C MET A 176 0.02 -13.93 -0.61
N PHE A 177 -0.19 -13.07 -1.61
CA PHE A 177 -0.96 -11.84 -1.46
C PHE A 177 -2.45 -12.13 -1.58
N THR A 178 -3.24 -11.69 -0.61
CA THR A 178 -4.71 -11.79 -0.65
C THR A 178 -5.32 -10.64 0.12
N ARG A 179 -6.21 -9.85 -0.51
CA ARG A 179 -6.99 -8.79 0.15
C ARG A 179 -6.13 -7.80 0.97
N ASN A 180 -5.05 -7.28 0.40
CA ASN A 180 -4.09 -6.40 1.08
C ASN A 180 -3.40 -7.02 2.31
N HIS A 181 -3.21 -8.35 2.32
CA HIS A 181 -2.38 -9.07 3.28
C HIS A 181 -1.32 -9.90 2.56
N LEU A 182 -0.09 -9.90 3.08
CA LEU A 182 0.92 -10.93 2.79
C LEU A 182 0.69 -12.08 3.77
N ASN A 183 0.45 -13.29 3.26
CA ASN A 183 0.17 -14.48 4.05
C ASN A 183 1.31 -15.49 3.84
N SER A 184 2.03 -15.88 4.89
CA SER A 184 3.04 -16.93 4.78
C SER A 184 2.37 -18.30 4.62
N LEU A 185 2.89 -19.12 3.70
CA LEU A 185 2.42 -20.48 3.44
C LEU A 185 3.41 -21.54 3.93
N SER A 186 4.71 -21.26 3.87
CA SER A 186 5.79 -22.18 4.29
C SER A 186 6.99 -21.40 4.85
N ASN A 187 8.12 -22.08 5.08
CA ASN A 187 9.37 -21.42 5.46
C ASN A 187 9.87 -20.57 4.29
N GLY A 188 10.16 -19.30 4.55
CA GLY A 188 10.69 -18.38 3.54
C GLY A 188 10.36 -16.93 3.83
N GLY A 189 11.01 -16.04 3.09
CA GLY A 189 10.82 -14.61 3.21
C GLY A 189 10.15 -13.92 2.02
N ILE A 190 9.67 -12.72 2.30
CA ILE A 190 9.12 -11.78 1.35
C ILE A 190 9.68 -10.40 1.66
N GLY A 191 10.20 -9.72 0.65
CA GLY A 191 10.93 -8.48 0.85
C GLY A 191 10.83 -7.53 -0.32
N ARG A 192 11.26 -6.31 -0.08
CA ARG A 192 11.23 -5.22 -1.05
C ARG A 192 12.29 -4.19 -0.72
N ASP A 193 12.95 -3.65 -1.74
CA ASP A 193 13.68 -2.39 -1.59
C ASP A 193 12.70 -1.21 -1.59
N ILE A 194 12.61 -0.54 -0.44
CA ILE A 194 11.74 0.63 -0.21
C ILE A 194 12.57 1.91 -0.08
N LYS A 195 13.91 1.81 -0.23
CA LYS A 195 14.83 2.91 0.06
C LYS A 195 14.68 3.36 1.52
N LEU A 196 14.91 2.48 2.51
CA LEU A 196 14.91 2.92 3.92
C LEU A 196 15.92 4.06 4.13
N ALA A 197 15.42 5.22 4.55
CA ALA A 197 16.22 6.36 5.00
C ALA A 197 17.01 5.99 6.27
N GLU A 198 18.17 6.64 6.49
CA GLU A 198 19.07 6.39 7.62
C GLU A 198 18.36 6.30 8.99
N LYS A 199 17.37 7.16 9.19
CA LYS A 199 16.39 7.06 10.26
C LYS A 199 15.04 6.75 9.64
N SER A 200 14.43 5.66 10.07
CA SER A 200 13.17 5.16 9.50
C SER A 200 12.19 4.75 10.59
N HIS A 201 10.91 5.00 10.33
CA HIS A 201 9.78 4.45 11.07
C HIS A 201 9.06 3.41 10.18
N VAL A 202 9.09 2.15 10.60
CA VAL A 202 8.41 1.02 9.95
C VAL A 202 7.28 0.57 10.85
N SER A 203 6.05 0.63 10.35
CA SER A 203 4.84 0.22 11.07
C SER A 203 4.07 -0.83 10.26
N PHE A 204 3.49 -1.81 10.92
CA PHE A 204 2.66 -2.85 10.28
C PHE A 204 1.76 -3.55 11.30
N GLN A 205 0.72 -4.22 10.83
CA GLN A 205 -0.05 -5.17 11.63
C GLN A 205 0.36 -6.59 11.29
N ALA A 206 0.67 -7.40 12.31
CA ALA A 206 0.86 -8.84 12.17
C ALA A 206 -0.26 -9.60 12.88
N ARG A 207 -0.72 -10.70 12.27
CA ARG A 207 -1.64 -11.69 12.85
C ARG A 207 -1.02 -13.08 12.78
N TRP A 208 -1.16 -13.86 13.84
CA TRP A 208 -0.70 -15.24 13.96
C TRP A 208 -1.81 -16.13 14.51
N GLU A 209 -1.81 -17.41 14.15
CA GLU A 209 -2.82 -18.37 14.61
C GLU A 209 -2.38 -19.16 15.85
N THR A 210 -1.09 -19.53 15.93
CA THR A 210 -0.53 -20.39 16.99
C THR A 210 0.37 -19.64 17.97
N SER A 211 1.37 -18.93 17.45
CA SER A 211 2.33 -18.14 18.23
C SER A 211 2.95 -17.06 17.36
N MET A 212 3.26 -15.90 17.96
CA MET A 212 4.04 -14.87 17.29
C MET A 212 5.48 -15.35 17.12
N ARG A 213 5.85 -15.82 15.92
CA ARG A 213 7.24 -16.12 15.53
C ARG A 213 7.49 -15.71 14.09
N PHE A 214 8.39 -14.75 13.90
CA PHE A 214 8.85 -14.31 12.59
C PHE A 214 10.13 -13.48 12.74
N ARG A 215 10.84 -13.24 11.63
CA ARG A 215 11.94 -12.28 11.56
C ARG A 215 11.57 -11.10 10.68
N LEU A 216 12.13 -9.94 10.99
CA LEU A 216 12.12 -8.75 10.15
C LEU A 216 13.56 -8.30 9.92
N HIS A 217 14.02 -8.36 8.67
CA HIS A 217 15.26 -7.71 8.28
C HIS A 217 14.97 -6.25 7.94
N LEU A 218 15.76 -5.34 8.51
CA LEU A 218 15.82 -3.92 8.17
C LEU A 218 17.18 -3.61 7.54
N TYR A 219 17.19 -2.66 6.60
CA TYR A 219 18.39 -2.23 5.85
C TYR A 219 19.10 -3.41 5.15
N SER A 220 18.31 -4.32 4.61
CA SER A 220 18.80 -5.52 3.96
C SER A 220 19.61 -5.17 2.70
N SER A 221 20.81 -5.73 2.62
CA SER A 221 21.71 -5.68 1.45
C SER A 221 21.09 -6.32 0.21
N ASP A 222 20.48 -7.50 0.38
CA ASP A 222 19.54 -8.09 -0.57
C ASP A 222 18.19 -8.29 0.13
N HIS A 223 17.10 -7.89 -0.51
CA HIS A 223 15.74 -8.06 -0.02
C HIS A 223 15.08 -9.37 -0.49
N ASN A 224 15.73 -10.11 -1.39
CA ASN A 224 15.26 -11.37 -1.95
C ASN A 224 15.84 -12.60 -1.22
N ASP A 225 16.91 -12.44 -0.44
CA ASP A 225 17.58 -13.50 0.33
C ASP A 225 17.12 -13.53 1.82
N ASP A 226 16.99 -14.73 2.39
CA ASP A 226 16.68 -14.99 3.80
C ASP A 226 17.92 -14.97 4.73
N SER A 227 19.13 -14.93 4.16
CA SER A 227 20.42 -14.83 4.86
C SER A 227 21.40 -13.82 4.24
N PRO A 228 20.96 -12.59 3.94
CA PRO A 228 21.74 -11.60 3.20
C PRO A 228 23.01 -11.17 3.97
N ASP A 229 24.02 -10.72 3.21
CA ASP A 229 25.36 -10.34 3.68
C ASP A 229 25.33 -9.36 4.87
N ALA A 230 24.46 -8.36 4.79
CA ALA A 230 24.27 -7.32 5.80
C ALA A 230 22.78 -7.00 6.04
N ASN A 231 22.40 -6.91 7.31
CA ASN A 231 21.08 -6.46 7.78
C ASN A 231 21.10 -6.14 9.29
N TYR A 232 20.02 -5.54 9.78
CA TYR A 232 19.55 -5.71 11.16
C TYR A 232 18.41 -6.75 11.17
N ASP A 233 18.65 -7.92 11.77
CA ASP A 233 17.70 -9.03 11.92
C ASP A 233 16.99 -8.94 13.27
N LEU A 234 15.75 -8.45 13.25
CA LEU A 234 14.84 -8.45 14.40
C LEU A 234 14.07 -9.77 14.45
N ASN A 235 14.39 -10.60 15.44
CA ASN A 235 13.75 -11.90 15.63
C ASN A 235 12.68 -11.80 16.71
N PHE A 236 11.42 -11.87 16.30
CA PHE A 236 10.26 -11.78 17.17
C PHE A 236 9.82 -13.17 17.62
N ASN A 237 9.74 -13.37 18.93
CA ASN A 237 9.09 -14.52 19.57
C ASN A 237 8.03 -13.98 20.53
N ARG A 238 6.98 -14.75 20.81
CA ARG A 238 5.89 -14.39 21.73
C ARG A 238 6.35 -13.80 23.07
N SER A 239 7.46 -14.29 23.61
CA SER A 239 7.99 -13.90 24.93
C SER A 239 9.22 -13.00 24.87
N TYR A 240 9.84 -12.79 23.71
CA TYR A 240 11.02 -11.92 23.60
C TYR A 240 11.25 -11.45 22.16
N VAL A 241 11.88 -10.29 22.04
CA VAL A 241 12.52 -9.85 20.79
C VAL A 241 14.03 -9.83 21.02
N TYR A 242 14.82 -10.12 20.00
CA TYR A 242 16.23 -9.76 19.98
C TYR A 242 16.63 -9.20 18.63
N LEU A 243 17.65 -8.35 18.66
CA LEU A 243 18.33 -7.82 17.49
C LEU A 243 19.59 -8.64 17.22
N ARG A 244 19.83 -9.06 15.99
CA ARG A 244 21.14 -9.50 15.50
C ARG A 244 21.59 -8.58 14.37
N THR A 245 22.87 -8.28 14.33
CA THR A 245 23.47 -7.49 13.25
C THR A 245 24.30 -8.40 12.36
N ARG A 246 24.15 -8.24 11.04
CA ARG A 246 24.98 -8.88 10.02
C ARG A 246 25.64 -7.81 9.16
N GLY A 247 26.85 -8.10 8.67
CA GLY A 247 27.59 -7.24 7.75
C GLY A 247 29.09 -7.41 7.90
N LYS A 248 29.88 -6.37 7.62
CA LYS A 248 31.33 -6.35 7.81
C LYS A 248 31.79 -5.14 8.63
N ILE A 249 32.89 -5.31 9.35
CA ILE A 249 33.53 -4.23 10.14
C ILE A 249 34.12 -3.18 9.18
N ASP A 250 34.87 -3.64 8.17
CA ASP A 250 35.42 -2.80 7.11
C ASP A 250 35.43 -3.56 5.75
N ALA A 251 36.15 -3.06 4.74
CA ALA A 251 36.20 -3.69 3.41
C ALA A 251 36.92 -5.06 3.41
N ASN A 252 37.93 -5.21 4.26
CA ASN A 252 38.83 -6.36 4.36
C ASN A 252 38.62 -7.17 5.65
N GLY A 253 37.86 -6.63 6.61
CA GLY A 253 37.59 -7.22 7.91
C GLY A 253 36.61 -8.42 7.89
N GLY A 254 36.55 -9.11 9.03
CA GLY A 254 35.70 -10.29 9.23
C GLY A 254 34.19 -9.99 9.21
N SER A 255 33.41 -11.03 8.98
CA SER A 255 31.94 -10.99 9.02
C SER A 255 31.43 -10.74 10.44
N ILE A 256 30.54 -9.77 10.59
CA ILE A 256 29.81 -9.50 11.82
C ILE A 256 28.61 -10.44 11.91
N ALA A 257 28.47 -11.08 13.08
CA ALA A 257 27.31 -11.89 13.46
C ALA A 257 26.91 -11.60 14.92
N SER A 258 26.99 -10.33 15.34
CA SER A 258 26.79 -9.93 16.74
C SER A 258 25.30 -9.96 17.11
N GLY A 259 24.99 -10.62 18.21
CA GLY A 259 23.66 -10.60 18.84
C GLY A 259 23.59 -9.49 19.89
N GLY A 260 22.59 -8.63 19.78
CA GLY A 260 22.16 -7.78 20.89
C GLY A 260 21.53 -8.62 22.00
N ARG A 261 21.31 -7.98 23.17
CA ARG A 261 20.56 -8.62 24.26
C ARG A 261 19.11 -8.83 23.83
N TRP A 262 18.50 -9.92 24.28
CA TRP A 262 17.07 -10.13 24.13
C TRP A 262 16.31 -9.27 25.16
N THR A 263 15.13 -8.80 24.79
CA THR A 263 14.20 -8.07 25.67
C THR A 263 12.93 -8.89 25.81
N GLN A 264 12.51 -9.12 27.06
CA GLN A 264 11.25 -9.79 27.37
C GLN A 264 10.07 -9.00 26.79
N LEU A 265 9.17 -9.69 26.07
CA LEU A 265 7.88 -9.15 25.66
C LEU A 265 6.80 -9.65 26.63
N ASN A 266 5.95 -8.73 27.09
CA ASN A 266 4.84 -9.01 28.01
C ASN A 266 3.50 -8.98 27.25
N LEU A 267 3.37 -9.83 26.22
CA LEU A 267 2.14 -9.96 25.44
C LEU A 267 1.19 -10.97 26.10
N PRO A 268 -0.09 -10.61 26.36
CA PRO A 268 -1.08 -11.55 26.85
C PRO A 268 -1.30 -12.73 25.90
N ARG A 269 -1.71 -13.89 26.45
CA ARG A 269 -1.71 -15.16 25.69
C ARG A 269 -2.77 -15.19 24.59
N GLU A 270 -3.88 -14.52 24.81
CA GLU A 270 -5.03 -14.39 23.93
C GLU A 270 -4.77 -13.48 22.70
N ILE A 271 -3.71 -12.66 22.73
CA ILE A 271 -3.36 -11.80 21.60
C ILE A 271 -2.87 -12.65 20.43
N THR A 272 -3.62 -12.56 19.34
CA THR A 272 -3.36 -13.22 18.03
C THR A 272 -3.11 -12.22 16.91
N LYS A 273 -3.15 -10.92 17.22
CA LYS A 273 -2.92 -9.81 16.28
C LYS A 273 -2.43 -8.61 17.08
N ALA A 274 -1.42 -7.91 16.58
CA ALA A 274 -0.96 -6.63 17.14
C ALA A 274 -0.43 -5.70 16.04
N LYS A 275 -0.40 -4.39 16.32
CA LYS A 275 0.31 -3.38 15.54
C LYS A 275 1.72 -3.21 16.09
N PHE A 276 2.70 -3.18 15.20
CA PHE A 276 4.11 -2.96 15.49
C PHE A 276 4.48 -1.59 14.94
N ASP A 277 5.17 -0.77 15.73
CA ASP A 277 5.77 0.49 15.29
C ASP A 277 7.24 0.46 15.70
N ILE A 278 8.13 0.52 14.71
CA ILE A 278 9.56 0.29 14.86
C ILE A 278 10.30 1.54 14.36
N TYR A 279 10.92 2.25 15.28
CA TYR A 279 11.76 3.42 15.00
C TYR A 279 13.20 2.96 15.00
N THR A 280 13.93 3.19 13.91
CA THR A 280 15.34 2.77 13.79
C THR A 280 16.20 3.93 13.35
N ASP A 281 17.30 4.14 14.06
CA ASP A 281 18.44 4.96 13.64
C ASP A 281 19.59 4.02 13.25
N ARG A 282 19.89 3.96 11.96
CA ARG A 282 20.90 3.04 11.41
C ARG A 282 22.32 3.37 11.89
N LYS A 283 22.64 4.65 12.11
CA LYS A 283 23.99 5.13 12.48
C LYS A 283 24.38 4.81 13.92
N THR A 284 23.42 4.92 14.83
CA THR A 284 23.58 4.56 16.24
C THR A 284 23.25 3.08 16.49
N GLY A 285 22.56 2.42 15.55
CA GLY A 285 22.07 1.06 15.69
C GLY A 285 20.96 0.92 16.73
N LYS A 286 20.32 2.03 17.11
CA LYS A 286 19.20 2.06 18.05
C LYS A 286 17.89 1.71 17.36
N ILE A 287 17.13 0.79 17.97
CA ILE A 287 15.79 0.39 17.54
C ILE A 287 14.83 0.51 18.73
N ILE A 288 13.77 1.29 18.57
CA ILE A 288 12.70 1.44 19.56
C ILE A 288 11.45 0.73 19.03
N LEU A 289 10.96 -0.25 19.78
CA LEU A 289 9.81 -1.07 19.43
C LEU A 289 8.61 -0.70 20.30
N TYR A 290 7.50 -0.36 19.65
CA TYR A 290 6.18 -0.28 20.24
C TYR A 290 5.31 -1.43 19.72
N ILE A 291 4.49 -2.01 20.59
CA ILE A 291 3.43 -2.95 20.24
C ILE A 291 2.11 -2.39 20.78
N ASP A 292 1.11 -2.24 19.90
CA ASP A 292 -0.19 -1.61 20.20
C ASP A 292 -0.08 -0.24 20.92
N ASN A 293 0.90 0.57 20.51
CA ASN A 293 1.27 1.87 21.08
C ASN A 293 1.89 1.82 22.50
N LEU A 294 2.24 0.64 23.01
CA LEU A 294 3.03 0.47 24.24
C LEU A 294 4.51 0.31 23.88
N LYS A 295 5.40 1.16 24.41
CA LYS A 295 6.85 0.98 24.26
C LYS A 295 7.24 -0.35 24.93
N THR A 296 7.62 -1.34 24.13
CA THR A 296 7.80 -2.73 24.59
C THR A 296 9.26 -3.15 24.60
N ALA A 297 10.10 -2.60 23.72
CA ALA A 297 11.55 -2.79 23.78
C ALA A 297 12.33 -1.57 23.28
N GLU A 298 13.57 -1.47 23.73
CA GLU A 298 14.61 -0.63 23.15
C GLU A 298 15.84 -1.52 22.99
N LEU A 299 16.34 -1.62 21.77
CA LEU A 299 17.40 -2.54 21.36
C LEU A 299 18.52 -1.73 20.73
N ASP A 300 19.75 -1.93 21.22
CA ASP A 300 20.94 -1.29 20.66
C ASP A 300 21.83 -2.35 20.01
N SER A 301 22.24 -2.10 18.77
CA SER A 301 23.24 -2.94 18.09
C SER A 301 24.59 -2.83 18.78
N GLN A 302 25.26 -3.97 18.95
CA GLN A 302 26.67 -4.01 19.37
C GLN A 302 27.65 -3.66 18.23
N SER A 303 27.15 -3.43 17.02
CA SER A 303 27.95 -3.19 15.82
C SER A 303 27.19 -2.27 14.87
N PRO A 304 26.92 -1.01 15.24
CA PRO A 304 26.07 -0.10 14.47
C PRO A 304 26.70 0.27 13.11
N ASP A 305 25.82 0.57 12.14
CA ASP A 305 26.12 0.87 10.72
C ASP A 305 27.21 -0.01 10.08
N PRO A 306 27.06 -1.35 10.11
CA PRO A 306 28.03 -2.24 9.47
C PRO A 306 28.05 -2.00 7.96
N ARG A 307 29.20 -2.29 7.32
CA ARG A 307 29.34 -2.12 5.87
C ARG A 307 28.39 -3.04 5.12
N ASN A 308 28.04 -2.59 3.91
CA ASN A 308 27.17 -3.24 2.93
C ASN A 308 25.68 -3.29 3.30
N LEU A 309 25.22 -2.70 4.42
CA LEU A 309 23.77 -2.52 4.64
C LEU A 309 23.13 -1.80 3.45
N GLY A 310 22.11 -2.43 2.88
CA GLY A 310 21.27 -1.85 1.84
C GLY A 310 20.12 -1.05 2.43
N THR A 311 19.01 -1.06 1.72
CA THR A 311 17.83 -0.24 2.02
C THR A 311 16.51 -1.01 2.01
N GLY A 312 16.57 -2.33 1.82
CA GLY A 312 15.39 -3.17 1.78
C GLY A 312 14.87 -3.62 3.14
N ILE A 313 13.62 -4.08 3.15
CA ILE A 313 13.03 -4.84 4.25
C ILE A 313 12.67 -6.25 3.80
N ARG A 314 12.63 -7.19 4.75
CA ARG A 314 12.16 -8.55 4.51
C ARG A 314 11.48 -9.15 5.73
N PHE A 315 10.24 -9.61 5.57
CA PHE A 315 9.56 -10.46 6.56
C PHE A 315 9.90 -11.91 6.27
N ILE A 316 10.25 -12.70 7.30
CA ILE A 316 10.57 -14.12 7.15
C ILE A 316 9.73 -14.92 8.13
N ALA A 317 9.01 -15.91 7.62
CA ALA A 317 8.10 -16.74 8.37
C ALA A 317 8.66 -18.16 8.60
N GLU A 318 8.16 -18.81 9.65
CA GLU A 318 8.35 -20.23 9.91
C GLU A 318 7.03 -20.97 9.58
N GLU A 319 7.10 -22.09 8.86
CA GLU A 319 5.94 -22.89 8.43
C GLU A 319 5.02 -23.31 9.59
N ARG A 320 5.61 -23.61 10.76
CA ARG A 320 4.88 -23.99 11.98
C ARG A 320 4.14 -22.82 12.66
N TYR A 321 4.46 -21.59 12.27
CA TYR A 321 3.97 -20.36 12.88
C TYR A 321 3.56 -19.35 11.79
N PRO A 322 2.53 -19.68 10.97
CA PRO A 322 2.15 -18.83 9.86
C PRO A 322 1.67 -17.47 10.35
N ILE A 323 2.15 -16.43 9.66
CA ILE A 323 1.84 -15.02 9.92
C ILE A 323 1.13 -14.39 8.72
N LYS A 324 0.30 -13.38 9.02
CA LYS A 324 -0.31 -12.47 8.05
C LYS A 324 0.14 -11.05 8.36
N ILE A 325 0.74 -10.37 7.38
CA ILE A 325 1.19 -8.98 7.50
C ILE A 325 0.29 -8.08 6.64
N SER A 326 -0.12 -6.95 7.21
CA SER A 326 -1.02 -5.96 6.58
C SER A 326 -0.72 -4.55 7.12
N ASP A 327 -1.33 -3.53 6.52
CA ASP A 327 -1.23 -2.13 6.97
C ASP A 327 0.22 -1.64 7.19
N ILE A 328 1.12 -2.06 6.30
CA ILE A 328 2.53 -1.67 6.30
C ILE A 328 2.60 -0.20 5.90
N THR A 329 3.25 0.61 6.73
CA THR A 329 3.61 2.00 6.42
C THR A 329 5.07 2.25 6.76
N ILE A 330 5.79 2.94 5.89
CA ILE A 330 7.20 3.29 6.06
C ILE A 330 7.38 4.76 5.73
N ARG A 331 8.20 5.44 6.52
CA ARG A 331 8.60 6.84 6.34
C ARG A 331 9.95 7.11 7.00
N PRO A 332 10.68 8.17 6.60
CA PRO A 332 11.77 8.72 7.39
C PRO A 332 11.33 9.09 8.82
N TRP A 333 12.29 9.13 9.73
CA TRP A 333 12.11 9.52 11.13
C TRP A 333 13.11 10.63 11.49
N ASP A 334 12.70 11.61 12.30
CA ASP A 334 13.57 12.70 12.77
C ASP A 334 14.68 12.20 13.73
N GLY A 335 14.42 11.09 14.43
CA GLY A 335 15.27 10.51 15.46
C GLY A 335 14.93 10.97 16.88
N VAL A 336 13.82 11.69 17.08
CA VAL A 336 13.41 12.26 18.37
C VAL A 336 11.92 12.00 18.65
N SER A 337 11.05 12.21 17.67
CA SER A 337 9.60 12.14 17.82
C SER A 337 9.11 10.70 17.90
N ILE A 338 8.62 10.30 19.08
CA ILE A 338 8.11 8.96 19.37
C ILE A 338 6.65 9.05 19.90
N PRO A 339 5.85 7.96 19.88
CA PRO A 339 4.47 7.99 20.37
C PRO A 339 4.41 8.31 21.86
N THR A 340 3.84 9.47 22.19
CA THR A 340 3.49 9.84 23.57
C THR A 340 2.24 9.07 23.99
N GLN A 341 2.31 8.30 25.08
CA GLN A 341 1.11 7.69 25.65
C GLN A 341 0.15 8.77 26.16
N PRO A 342 -1.16 8.69 25.85
CA PRO A 342 -2.17 9.52 26.51
C PRO A 342 -2.15 9.25 28.01
N ALA A 343 -2.14 10.29 28.83
CA ALA A 343 -2.25 10.14 30.28
C ALA A 343 -3.59 9.46 30.65
N PRO A 344 -3.59 8.41 31.49
CA PRO A 344 -4.82 7.75 31.91
C PRO A 344 -5.81 8.74 32.53
N GLY A 345 -7.04 8.80 32.01
CA GLY A 345 -8.10 9.65 32.54
C GLY A 345 -8.25 11.04 31.91
N ALA A 346 -7.44 11.41 30.92
CA ALA A 346 -7.60 12.66 30.15
C ALA A 346 -8.78 12.60 29.16
N ALA A 347 -10.01 12.45 29.66
CA ALA A 347 -11.22 12.69 28.88
C ALA A 347 -11.32 14.21 28.57
N PRO A 348 -11.28 14.67 27.30
CA PRO A 348 -11.31 16.10 27.02
C PRO A 348 -12.68 16.66 27.36
N LYS A 349 -12.75 17.56 28.34
CA LYS A 349 -14.00 18.27 28.67
C LYS A 349 -14.19 19.44 27.68
N GLN A 350 -15.40 19.49 27.14
CA GLN A 350 -16.01 20.60 26.36
C GLN A 350 -15.51 20.81 24.92
N GLN A 351 -16.49 21.17 24.07
CA GLN A 351 -16.45 21.47 22.62
C GLN A 351 -15.09 21.22 21.94
N HIS A 352 -14.89 19.99 21.46
CA HIS A 352 -13.66 19.59 20.78
C HIS A 352 -13.41 20.45 19.54
N PRO A 353 -12.36 21.31 19.50
CA PRO A 353 -11.84 21.80 18.23
C PRO A 353 -11.31 20.61 17.43
N PHE A 354 -11.18 20.77 16.12
CA PHE A 354 -10.43 19.79 15.34
C PHE A 354 -8.99 19.79 15.82
N LEU A 355 -8.35 18.63 15.86
CA LEU A 355 -6.97 18.49 16.28
C LEU A 355 -6.12 18.09 15.08
N PHE A 356 -4.96 18.71 14.90
CA PHE A 356 -3.93 18.18 14.00
C PHE A 356 -2.62 18.00 14.74
N SER A 357 -1.89 16.94 14.42
CA SER A 357 -0.54 16.71 14.91
C SER A 357 0.47 17.11 13.85
N THR A 358 1.41 17.98 14.21
CA THR A 358 2.72 18.03 13.57
C THR A 358 3.70 17.13 14.31
N ASP A 359 4.94 17.04 13.86
CA ASP A 359 5.95 16.22 14.52
C ASP A 359 6.08 16.61 16.02
N GLY A 360 5.80 15.64 16.90
CA GLY A 360 5.76 15.79 18.36
C GLY A 360 4.72 16.76 18.96
N LYS A 361 3.91 17.51 18.20
CA LYS A 361 3.02 18.57 18.72
C LYS A 361 1.59 18.45 18.24
N ILE A 362 0.62 18.65 19.14
CA ILE A 362 -0.81 18.67 18.84
C ILE A 362 -1.32 20.11 18.89
N HIS A 363 -2.07 20.52 17.88
CA HIS A 363 -2.61 21.85 17.68
C HIS A 363 -4.13 21.79 17.48
N ALA A 364 -4.85 22.82 17.91
CA ALA A 364 -6.29 22.95 17.74
C ALA A 364 -6.64 23.84 16.52
N PHE A 365 -7.68 23.49 15.77
CA PHE A 365 -8.17 24.27 14.64
C PHE A 365 -9.68 24.22 14.43
N THR A 366 -10.19 25.14 13.61
CA THR A 366 -11.60 25.26 13.22
C THR A 366 -11.80 25.28 11.70
N ALA A 367 -10.78 25.71 10.96
CA ALA A 367 -10.74 25.64 9.50
C ALA A 367 -9.31 25.40 9.01
N LEU A 368 -9.20 24.79 7.83
CA LEU A 368 -7.95 24.58 7.10
C LEU A 368 -8.20 24.87 5.62
N LYS A 369 -7.24 25.49 4.95
CA LYS A 369 -7.24 25.70 3.49
C LYS A 369 -5.84 25.44 2.94
N LYS A 370 -5.75 24.67 1.85
CA LYS A 370 -4.51 24.50 1.09
C LYS A 370 -4.23 25.75 0.26
N GLU A 371 -3.01 26.26 0.38
CA GLU A 371 -2.48 27.35 -0.44
C GLU A 371 -1.09 26.97 -0.93
N ASN A 372 -0.97 26.67 -2.22
CA ASN A 372 0.24 26.10 -2.83
C ASN A 372 0.69 24.80 -2.13
N LYS A 373 1.84 24.82 -1.44
CA LYS A 373 2.39 23.67 -0.69
C LYS A 373 2.06 23.70 0.81
N ASP A 374 1.34 24.72 1.26
CA ASP A 374 1.06 24.97 2.67
C ASP A 374 -0.39 24.67 3.02
N TYR A 375 -0.63 24.38 4.31
CA TYR A 375 -1.94 24.53 4.91
C TYR A 375 -1.96 25.83 5.73
N VAL A 376 -2.89 26.71 5.40
CA VAL A 376 -3.30 27.83 6.25
C VAL A 376 -4.39 27.32 7.19
N ILE A 377 -4.10 27.36 8.48
CA ILE A 377 -4.93 26.77 9.53
C ILE A 377 -5.43 27.86 10.47
N THR A 378 -6.74 27.89 10.70
CA THR A 378 -7.42 28.84 11.59
C THR A 378 -7.64 28.20 12.95
N SER A 379 -6.99 28.73 13.97
CA SER A 379 -7.11 28.33 15.37
C SER A 379 -8.49 28.72 15.97
N PRO A 380 -8.91 28.18 17.13
CA PRO A 380 -10.17 28.55 17.79
C PRO A 380 -10.26 30.02 18.22
N ASP A 381 -9.13 30.66 18.51
CA ASP A 381 -9.01 32.10 18.80
C ASP A 381 -9.08 32.99 17.54
N LYS A 382 -9.32 32.38 16.36
CA LYS A 382 -9.33 33.00 15.02
C LYS A 382 -7.98 33.48 14.51
N THR A 383 -6.86 33.17 15.18
CA THR A 383 -5.54 33.35 14.60
C THR A 383 -5.36 32.41 13.40
N THR A 384 -4.54 32.83 12.42
CA THR A 384 -4.19 31.98 11.27
C THR A 384 -2.70 31.73 11.28
N ASN A 385 -2.33 30.45 11.11
CA ASN A 385 -0.95 29.99 11.09
C ASN A 385 -0.71 29.17 9.82
N ARG A 386 0.50 29.24 9.28
CA ARG A 386 0.90 28.57 8.04
C ARG A 386 1.85 27.43 8.38
N PHE A 387 1.51 26.22 7.94
CA PHE A 387 2.32 25.01 8.11
C PHE A 387 2.66 24.44 6.74
N GLN A 388 3.84 23.86 6.56
CA GLN A 388 4.06 23.04 5.36
C GLN A 388 3.08 21.87 5.42
N ALA A 389 2.46 21.55 4.30
CA ALA A 389 1.43 20.51 4.30
C ALA A 389 1.98 19.14 4.74
N VAL A 390 3.27 18.89 4.46
CA VAL A 390 4.03 17.69 4.86
C VAL A 390 4.30 17.59 6.36
N ASP A 391 4.31 18.70 7.09
CA ASP A 391 4.54 18.71 8.54
C ASP A 391 3.32 18.23 9.32
N VAL A 392 2.13 18.29 8.70
CA VAL A 392 0.90 17.75 9.30
C VAL A 392 0.85 16.25 9.02
N ILE A 393 0.70 15.46 10.08
CA ILE A 393 0.74 13.99 10.03
C ILE A 393 -0.66 13.38 10.09
N LYS A 394 -1.51 13.92 10.96
CA LYS A 394 -2.85 13.41 11.23
C LYS A 394 -3.76 14.53 11.72
N MET A 395 -5.02 14.47 11.30
CA MET A 395 -6.10 15.34 11.75
C MET A 395 -7.21 14.46 12.33
N VAL A 396 -7.65 14.76 13.56
CA VAL A 396 -8.79 14.11 14.20
C VAL A 396 -9.97 15.08 14.13
N LEU A 397 -11.06 14.63 13.52
CA LEU A 397 -12.25 15.43 13.26
C LEU A 397 -13.43 14.86 14.07
N PRO A 398 -13.41 14.97 15.42
CA PRO A 398 -14.45 14.37 16.24
C PRO A 398 -15.81 14.97 15.88
N PRO A 399 -16.79 14.16 15.45
CA PRO A 399 -18.09 14.68 15.07
C PRO A 399 -18.92 15.04 16.29
N THR A 400 -19.62 16.18 16.23
CA THR A 400 -20.71 16.52 17.17
C THR A 400 -21.87 15.54 17.05
N GLU A 401 -22.21 15.17 15.82
CA GLU A 401 -23.11 14.06 15.47
C GLU A 401 -22.45 13.27 14.32
N ALA A 402 -22.22 11.98 14.53
CA ALA A 402 -21.60 11.10 13.53
C ALA A 402 -22.67 10.56 12.58
N GLU A 403 -22.55 10.85 11.28
CA GLU A 403 -23.41 10.23 10.28
C GLU A 403 -22.77 8.99 9.70
N GLN A 404 -23.55 7.92 9.60
CA GLN A 404 -23.12 6.68 8.98
C GLN A 404 -23.54 6.62 7.50
N PRO A 405 -22.71 6.04 6.63
CA PRO A 405 -23.14 5.63 5.29
C PRO A 405 -24.39 4.74 5.38
N LYS A 406 -25.37 4.96 4.49
CA LYS A 406 -26.48 4.01 4.32
C LYS A 406 -25.98 2.82 3.50
N LYS A 407 -26.54 1.65 3.78
CA LYS A 407 -26.36 0.46 2.93
C LYS A 407 -27.42 0.48 1.83
N PHE A 408 -27.04 0.09 0.62
CA PHE A 408 -27.97 -0.21 -0.47
C PHE A 408 -27.93 -1.71 -0.80
N ILE A 409 -28.99 -2.17 -1.45
CA ILE A 409 -28.98 -3.51 -2.05
C ILE A 409 -28.00 -3.51 -3.22
N ASN A 410 -27.20 -4.57 -3.33
CA ASN A 410 -26.11 -4.71 -4.30
C ASN A 410 -24.96 -3.69 -4.13
N ASP A 411 -24.74 -3.17 -2.91
CA ASP A 411 -23.46 -2.53 -2.58
C ASP A 411 -22.31 -3.51 -2.87
N ILE A 412 -21.29 -2.99 -3.55
CA ILE A 412 -19.99 -3.62 -3.73
C ILE A 412 -18.95 -2.89 -2.87
N ARG A 413 -17.84 -3.56 -2.57
CA ARG A 413 -16.66 -2.92 -1.98
C ARG A 413 -15.51 -2.96 -2.96
N VAL A 414 -14.99 -1.79 -3.31
CA VAL A 414 -13.77 -1.64 -4.10
C VAL A 414 -12.58 -1.40 -3.18
N GLN A 415 -11.42 -2.01 -3.48
CA GLN A 415 -10.13 -1.71 -2.84
C GLN A 415 -9.24 -1.03 -3.87
N PHE A 416 -8.64 0.11 -3.51
CA PHE A 416 -7.79 0.87 -4.41
C PHE A 416 -6.36 0.30 -4.47
N GLN A 417 -5.73 0.35 -5.64
CA GLN A 417 -4.33 -0.09 -5.84
C GLN A 417 -3.28 0.67 -5.02
N HIS A 418 -3.64 1.83 -4.49
CA HIS A 418 -2.78 2.70 -3.70
C HIS A 418 -3.15 2.74 -2.21
N GLY A 419 -3.97 1.76 -1.80
CA GLY A 419 -4.51 1.58 -0.46
C GLY A 419 -5.78 2.41 -0.21
N GLY A 420 -6.59 1.94 0.73
CA GLY A 420 -7.94 2.45 0.95
C GLY A 420 -9.01 1.60 0.26
N GLN A 421 -10.28 1.86 0.57
CA GLN A 421 -11.41 1.08 0.09
C GLN A 421 -12.71 1.88 0.16
N MET A 422 -13.68 1.59 -0.70
CA MET A 422 -14.97 2.27 -0.69
C MET A 422 -16.12 1.30 -0.92
N THR A 423 -17.22 1.54 -0.23
CA THR A 423 -18.49 0.86 -0.45
C THR A 423 -19.38 1.76 -1.31
N LEU A 424 -19.92 1.20 -2.40
CA LEU A 424 -20.75 1.94 -3.36
C LEU A 424 -21.76 1.02 -4.04
N GLN A 425 -22.87 1.58 -4.52
CA GLN A 425 -23.83 0.87 -5.34
C GLN A 425 -23.29 0.75 -6.76
N LEU A 426 -23.18 -0.48 -7.28
CA LEU A 426 -22.74 -0.70 -8.67
C LEU A 426 -23.89 -0.45 -9.65
N ASN A 427 -23.64 0.37 -10.67
CA ASN A 427 -24.58 0.55 -11.79
C ASN A 427 -24.20 -0.39 -12.95
N ASN A 428 -22.96 -0.31 -13.44
CA ASN A 428 -22.40 -1.24 -14.43
C ASN A 428 -20.86 -1.25 -14.40
N ILE A 429 -20.27 -2.23 -15.08
CA ILE A 429 -18.87 -2.21 -15.52
C ILE A 429 -18.87 -2.34 -17.05
N SER A 430 -18.33 -1.34 -17.75
CA SER A 430 -18.29 -1.26 -19.21
C SER A 430 -17.05 -0.46 -19.66
N ASP A 431 -16.52 -0.73 -20.86
CA ASP A 431 -15.39 -0.01 -21.47
C ASP A 431 -14.15 0.20 -20.56
N GLY A 432 -13.84 -0.79 -19.73
CA GLY A 432 -12.73 -0.73 -18.77
C GLY A 432 -12.97 0.19 -17.57
N LYS A 433 -14.22 0.62 -17.33
CA LYS A 433 -14.63 1.52 -16.26
C LYS A 433 -15.69 0.91 -15.37
N LEU A 434 -15.69 1.33 -14.12
CA LEU A 434 -16.74 1.09 -13.15
C LEU A 434 -17.61 2.34 -13.01
N HIS A 435 -18.92 2.17 -13.16
CA HIS A 435 -19.91 3.21 -12.96
C HIS A 435 -20.78 2.87 -11.74
N GLY A 436 -20.95 3.81 -10.81
CA GLY A 436 -21.70 3.55 -9.59
C GLY A 436 -22.01 4.81 -8.79
N HIS A 437 -22.76 4.63 -7.69
CA HIS A 437 -23.22 5.70 -6.82
C HIS A 437 -22.71 5.51 -5.39
N SER A 438 -22.13 6.57 -4.81
CA SER A 438 -21.79 6.62 -3.40
C SER A 438 -22.58 7.72 -2.69
N LYS A 439 -23.26 7.39 -1.58
CA LYS A 439 -23.91 8.39 -0.71
C LYS A 439 -22.95 9.52 -0.28
N LEU A 440 -21.64 9.23 -0.22
CA LEU A 440 -20.63 10.17 0.24
C LEU A 440 -20.18 11.16 -0.84
N LEU A 441 -20.22 10.77 -2.13
CA LEU A 441 -19.57 11.49 -3.24
C LEU A 441 -20.48 11.71 -4.46
N GLY A 442 -21.72 11.25 -4.42
CA GLY A 442 -22.65 11.20 -5.55
C GLY A 442 -22.28 10.11 -6.56
N ASP A 443 -22.60 10.36 -7.83
CA ASP A 443 -22.22 9.46 -8.92
C ASP A 443 -20.71 9.53 -9.20
N LEU A 444 -20.16 8.36 -9.56
CA LEU A 444 -18.74 8.13 -9.74
C LEU A 444 -18.50 7.28 -10.99
N THR A 445 -17.37 7.53 -11.62
CA THR A 445 -16.83 6.72 -12.71
C THR A 445 -15.34 6.59 -12.48
N TYR A 446 -14.85 5.35 -12.38
CA TYR A 446 -13.44 5.04 -12.17
C TYR A 446 -12.94 4.17 -13.31
N ASP A 447 -11.68 4.34 -13.70
CA ASP A 447 -10.97 3.32 -14.48
C ASP A 447 -10.83 2.05 -13.60
N LEU A 448 -11.03 0.85 -14.17
CA LEU A 448 -10.88 -0.39 -13.40
C LEU A 448 -9.46 -0.55 -12.83
N ARG A 449 -8.46 0.07 -13.46
CA ARG A 449 -7.07 0.07 -12.99
C ARG A 449 -6.87 0.89 -11.71
N ALA A 450 -7.85 1.66 -11.25
CA ALA A 450 -7.81 2.25 -9.92
C ALA A 450 -7.89 1.17 -8.80
N PHE A 451 -8.37 -0.04 -9.12
CA PHE A 451 -8.71 -1.07 -8.13
C PHE A 451 -7.79 -2.29 -8.17
N SER A 452 -7.52 -2.86 -6.99
CA SER A 452 -6.91 -4.19 -6.86
C SER A 452 -7.97 -5.29 -6.70
N LEU A 453 -9.10 -4.97 -6.04
CA LEU A 453 -10.17 -5.92 -5.74
C LEU A 453 -11.54 -5.25 -5.80
N ILE A 454 -12.55 -5.97 -6.31
CA ILE A 454 -13.97 -5.65 -6.12
C ILE A 454 -14.63 -6.86 -5.45
N ASP A 455 -15.13 -6.70 -4.22
CA ASP A 455 -16.00 -7.66 -3.55
C ASP A 455 -17.48 -7.37 -3.88
N PHE A 456 -18.21 -8.39 -4.30
CA PHE A 456 -19.65 -8.41 -4.49
C PHE A 456 -20.32 -9.11 -3.30
N ASN A 457 -21.64 -8.96 -3.14
CA ASN A 457 -22.41 -9.68 -2.11
C ASN A 457 -21.83 -9.49 -0.69
N ILE A 458 -21.40 -8.26 -0.37
CA ILE A 458 -20.56 -7.93 0.80
C ILE A 458 -21.28 -8.02 2.16
N TYR A 459 -22.58 -8.27 2.15
CA TYR A 459 -23.42 -8.47 3.32
C TYR A 459 -23.84 -9.93 3.52
N ASP A 460 -23.48 -10.84 2.59
CA ASP A 460 -23.75 -12.27 2.74
C ASP A 460 -22.60 -12.97 3.47
N HIS A 461 -22.70 -12.94 4.79
CA HIS A 461 -21.69 -13.48 5.71
C HIS A 461 -21.46 -14.99 5.61
N LYS A 462 -22.33 -15.76 4.92
CA LYS A 462 -22.08 -17.20 4.72
C LYS A 462 -20.83 -17.47 3.87
N TYR A 463 -20.44 -16.48 3.04
CA TYR A 463 -19.23 -16.54 2.23
C TYR A 463 -17.99 -15.96 2.92
N ASP A 464 -18.08 -15.38 4.12
CA ASP A 464 -16.93 -14.76 4.81
C ASP A 464 -15.75 -15.74 4.93
N LYS A 465 -16.01 -17.02 5.26
CA LYS A 465 -14.98 -18.05 5.29
C LYS A 465 -14.34 -18.31 3.92
N LEU A 466 -15.12 -18.33 2.84
CA LEU A 466 -14.61 -18.57 1.49
C LEU A 466 -13.83 -17.36 0.94
N ARG A 467 -14.13 -16.15 1.45
CA ARG A 467 -13.38 -14.92 1.20
C ARG A 467 -12.05 -14.88 1.96
N GLU A 468 -12.05 -15.37 3.20
CA GLU A 468 -10.89 -15.36 4.11
C GLU A 468 -9.95 -16.57 3.96
N ASN A 469 -10.43 -17.70 3.41
CA ASN A 469 -9.68 -18.95 3.33
C ASN A 469 -8.78 -19.08 2.09
N LYS A 470 -7.70 -19.85 2.33
CA LYS A 470 -6.70 -20.30 1.38
C LYS A 470 -7.30 -21.20 0.29
N GLN A 471 -6.81 -21.04 -0.93
CA GLN A 471 -6.20 -22.15 -1.66
C GLN A 471 -4.70 -21.88 -1.63
#